data_AF-A0A964RN09-F1
#
_entry.id   AF-A0A964RN09-F1
#
_cell.length_a   1.000
_cell.length_b   1.000
_cell.length_c   1.000
_cell.angle_alpha   90.00
_cell.angle_beta   90.00
_cell.angle_gamma   90.00
#
_symmetry.space_group_name_H-M   'P 1'
#
loop_
_entity.id
_entity.type
_entity.pdbx_description
1 polymer ?
#
loop_
_entity_poly.entity_id
_entity_poly.type
_entity_poly.pdbx_seq_one_letter_code
_entity_poly.pdbx_strand_id
1 'polypeptide(L)'
;MLQVEKTLKEIEQILNTHEEWEMEWFDYKLYLIDKDNDFEVSIIVDVLDSDETVLHKIKVERIGIGAENILTDIIHELYDSNINWMNKYIRGTKAFNSRKIKSISSWDSKGNKDKVDVLVQDLIERHKTTNKMKSDVSLYKSIVSDMYKVLNEIRGVE
;
A
#
# COMPACT_ATOMS: atom_id res chain seq x y z
N MET A 1 5.88 -0.72 -26.48
CA MET A 1 6.26 -1.75 -25.49
C MET A 1 7.74 -1.67 -25.15
N LEU A 2 8.67 -1.89 -26.08
CA LEU A 2 10.13 -1.75 -25.83
C LEU A 2 10.55 -0.46 -25.10
N GLN A 3 9.95 0.68 -25.45
CA GLN A 3 10.24 1.96 -24.78
C GLN A 3 9.77 1.98 -23.32
N VAL A 4 8.61 1.39 -23.02
CA VAL A 4 8.07 1.31 -21.66
C VAL A 4 8.92 0.34 -20.83
N GLU A 5 9.29 -0.81 -21.37
CA GLU A 5 10.18 -1.78 -20.69
C GLU A 5 11.53 -1.16 -20.35
N LYS A 6 12.12 -0.39 -21.28
CA LYS A 6 13.34 0.37 -21.04
C LYS A 6 13.17 1.37 -19.90
N THR A 7 12.09 2.13 -19.93
CA THR A 7 11.77 3.09 -18.86
C THR A 7 11.55 2.41 -17.50
N LEU A 8 10.87 1.25 -17.47
CA LEU A 8 10.71 0.48 -16.23
C LEU A 8 12.05 0.01 -15.68
N LYS A 9 12.97 -0.41 -16.54
CA LYS A 9 14.32 -0.79 -16.12
C LYS A 9 15.14 0.38 -15.60
N GLU A 10 15.01 1.56 -16.19
CA GLU A 10 15.65 2.79 -15.68
C GLU A 10 15.10 3.15 -14.30
N ILE A 11 13.77 3.11 -14.10
CA ILE A 11 13.14 3.32 -12.79
C ILE A 11 13.61 2.28 -11.77
N GLU A 12 13.61 0.99 -12.14
CA GLU A 12 14.06 -0.11 -11.28
C GLU A 12 15.50 0.08 -10.82
N GLN A 13 16.40 0.51 -11.70
CA GLN A 13 17.80 0.79 -11.35
C GLN A 13 17.94 1.91 -10.32
N ILE A 14 17.18 2.99 -10.49
CA ILE A 14 17.22 4.12 -9.55
C ILE A 14 16.63 3.71 -8.20
N LEU A 15 15.49 3.01 -8.20
CA LEU A 15 14.84 2.53 -6.97
C LEU A 15 15.75 1.61 -6.15
N ASN A 16 16.53 0.76 -6.83
CA ASN A 16 17.42 -0.21 -6.20
C ASN A 16 18.83 0.35 -5.93
N THR A 17 19.02 1.67 -6.06
CA THR A 17 20.27 2.32 -5.67
C THR A 17 20.21 2.61 -4.18
N HIS A 18 20.88 1.76 -3.40
CA HIS A 18 20.94 1.85 -1.94
C HIS A 18 22.33 2.24 -1.46
N GLU A 19 22.40 3.07 -0.43
CA GLU A 19 23.67 3.40 0.22
C GLU A 19 24.03 2.30 1.23
N GLU A 20 25.32 1.99 1.38
CA GLU A 20 25.80 0.87 2.25
C GLU A 20 25.37 0.98 3.73
N TRP A 21 24.94 2.15 4.19
CA TRP A 21 24.48 2.38 5.57
C TRP A 21 22.96 2.28 5.74
N GLU A 22 22.18 2.15 4.66
CA GLU A 22 20.76 1.85 4.77
C GLU A 22 20.63 0.46 5.40
N MET A 23 20.08 0.34 6.60
CA MET A 23 19.97 -0.96 7.30
C MET A 23 18.74 -1.76 6.89
N GLU A 24 17.75 -1.10 6.30
CA GLU A 24 16.51 -1.68 5.80
C GLU A 24 16.15 -0.97 4.50
N TRP A 25 16.17 -1.70 3.39
CA TRP A 25 15.72 -1.21 2.09
C TRP A 25 14.79 -2.24 1.45
N PHE A 26 14.02 -1.79 0.45
CA PHE A 26 13.23 -2.68 -0.39
C PHE A 26 13.92 -2.81 -1.73
N ASP A 27 13.97 -4.03 -2.24
CA ASP A 27 14.27 -4.24 -3.65
C ASP A 27 12.97 -4.17 -4.45
N TYR A 28 13.06 -3.56 -5.63
CA TYR A 28 11.94 -3.35 -6.51
C TYR A 28 12.15 -4.12 -7.81
N LYS A 29 11.08 -4.72 -8.32
CA LYS A 29 11.06 -5.34 -9.64
C LYS A 29 9.85 -4.85 -10.42
N LEU A 30 10.11 -4.19 -11.55
CA LEU A 30 9.09 -3.58 -12.38
C LEU A 30 9.02 -4.29 -13.74
N TYR A 31 7.83 -4.73 -14.13
CA TYR A 31 7.63 -5.42 -15.39
C TYR A 31 6.22 -5.26 -15.94
N LEU A 32 6.10 -5.43 -17.25
CA LEU A 32 4.83 -5.46 -17.95
C LEU A 32 4.23 -6.86 -17.89
N ILE A 33 2.91 -6.94 -17.73
CA ILE A 33 2.12 -8.14 -18.01
C ILE A 33 1.13 -7.78 -19.12
N ASP A 34 1.16 -8.57 -20.20
CA ASP A 34 0.16 -8.54 -21.25
C ASP A 34 -1.10 -9.28 -20.77
N LYS A 35 -2.30 -8.72 -21.00
CA LYS A 35 -3.55 -9.43 -20.73
C LYS A 35 -3.93 -10.18 -22.00
N ASP A 36 -4.14 -11.49 -21.88
CA ASP A 36 -4.38 -12.44 -22.97
C ASP A 36 -5.49 -12.09 -24.00
N ASN A 37 -6.28 -11.03 -23.85
CA ASN A 37 -7.42 -10.75 -24.73
C ASN A 37 -7.77 -9.29 -25.04
N ASP A 38 -6.97 -8.31 -24.64
CA ASP A 38 -7.13 -6.93 -25.13
C ASP A 38 -5.77 -6.26 -24.93
N PHE A 39 -5.41 -5.31 -25.80
CA PHE A 39 -4.14 -4.55 -25.80
C PHE A 39 -3.87 -3.72 -24.51
N GLU A 40 -4.45 -4.12 -23.38
CA GLU A 40 -4.24 -3.63 -22.04
C GLU A 40 -2.99 -4.27 -21.43
N VAL A 41 -1.94 -3.48 -21.35
CA VAL A 41 -0.74 -3.82 -20.60
C VAL A 41 -0.91 -3.29 -19.17
N SER A 42 -0.53 -4.10 -18.17
CA SER A 42 -0.42 -3.63 -16.77
C SER A 42 1.04 -3.60 -16.34
N ILE A 43 1.40 -2.64 -15.48
CA ILE A 43 2.68 -2.65 -14.77
C ILE A 43 2.49 -3.41 -13.46
N ILE A 44 3.39 -4.34 -13.19
CA ILE A 44 3.56 -4.92 -11.87
C ILE A 44 4.78 -4.29 -11.21
N VAL A 45 4.60 -3.87 -9.96
CA VAL A 45 5.67 -3.49 -9.05
C VAL A 45 5.68 -4.52 -7.93
N ASP A 46 6.68 -5.38 -7.93
CA ASP A 46 6.96 -6.27 -6.81
C ASP A 46 7.94 -5.56 -5.87
N VAL A 47 7.55 -5.46 -4.60
CA VAL A 47 8.36 -4.95 -3.49
C VAL A 47 8.85 -6.14 -2.69
N LEU A 48 10.16 -6.29 -2.62
CA LEU A 48 10.85 -7.48 -2.12
C LEU A 48 11.55 -7.17 -0.79
N ASP A 49 11.72 -8.20 0.04
CA ASP A 49 12.67 -8.19 1.15
C ASP A 49 14.07 -8.66 0.71
N SER A 50 15.00 -8.72 1.66
CA SER A 50 16.39 -9.16 1.45
C SER A 50 16.53 -10.59 0.95
N ASP A 51 15.49 -11.43 1.10
CA ASP A 51 15.48 -12.83 0.66
C ASP A 51 14.75 -12.98 -0.68
N GLU A 52 14.54 -11.89 -1.42
CA GLU A 52 13.76 -11.80 -2.67
C GLU A 52 12.29 -12.26 -2.53
N THR A 53 11.74 -12.23 -1.31
CA THR A 53 10.33 -12.57 -1.09
C THR A 53 9.46 -11.37 -1.40
N VAL A 54 8.43 -11.57 -2.24
CA VAL A 54 7.45 -10.52 -2.56
C VAL A 54 6.61 -10.18 -1.32
N LEU A 55 6.94 -9.05 -0.68
CA LEU A 55 6.18 -8.47 0.42
C LEU A 55 4.88 -7.86 -0.10
N HIS A 56 4.96 -7.12 -1.20
CA HIS A 56 3.81 -6.47 -1.81
C HIS A 56 3.87 -6.50 -3.33
N LYS A 57 2.70 -6.65 -3.94
CA LYS A 57 2.49 -6.60 -5.38
C LYS A 57 1.50 -5.48 -5.70
N ILE A 58 1.94 -4.51 -6.47
CA ILE A 58 1.11 -3.39 -6.95
C ILE A 58 0.88 -3.61 -8.43
N LYS A 59 -0.39 -3.55 -8.85
CA LYS A 59 -0.78 -3.67 -10.25
C LYS A 59 -1.36 -2.35 -10.72
N VAL A 60 -0.76 -1.76 -11.74
CA VAL A 60 -1.21 -0.51 -12.34
C VAL A 60 -1.76 -0.80 -13.73
N GLU A 61 -3.05 -0.53 -13.94
CA GLU A 61 -3.75 -0.85 -15.20
C GLU A 61 -3.70 0.29 -16.24
N ARG A 62 -3.41 1.51 -15.81
CA ARG A 62 -3.24 2.66 -16.70
C ARG A 62 -1.76 2.99 -16.81
N ILE A 63 -1.26 3.04 -18.03
CA ILE A 63 0.14 3.33 -18.29
C ILE A 63 0.20 4.58 -19.17
N GLY A 64 0.53 5.71 -18.58
CA GLY A 64 1.04 6.82 -19.37
C GLY A 64 2.42 6.50 -19.96
N ILE A 65 2.77 7.16 -21.07
CA ILE A 65 4.08 6.96 -21.70
C ILE A 65 5.10 7.86 -21.00
N GLY A 66 6.24 7.28 -20.61
CA GLY A 66 7.34 8.00 -19.97
C GLY A 66 7.39 7.83 -18.45
N ALA A 67 8.59 8.05 -17.89
CA ALA A 67 8.88 7.71 -16.50
C ALA A 67 7.99 8.47 -15.50
N GLU A 68 7.77 9.76 -15.73
CA GLU A 68 6.96 10.60 -14.84
C GLU A 68 5.50 10.11 -14.74
N ASN A 69 4.91 9.76 -15.88
CA ASN A 69 3.54 9.27 -15.92
C ASN A 69 3.44 7.91 -15.23
N ILE A 70 4.38 6.99 -15.50
CA ILE A 70 4.45 5.68 -14.84
C ILE A 70 4.53 5.82 -13.31
N LEU A 71 5.45 6.65 -12.82
CA LEU A 71 5.62 6.88 -11.37
C LEU A 71 4.36 7.51 -10.76
N THR A 72 3.76 8.48 -11.45
CA THR A 72 2.52 9.13 -11.02
C THR A 72 1.34 8.13 -10.97
N ASP A 73 1.23 7.26 -11.96
CA ASP A 73 0.18 6.23 -12.03
C ASP A 73 0.36 5.20 -10.89
N ILE A 74 1.60 4.77 -10.60
CA ILE A 74 1.90 3.90 -9.44
C ILE A 74 1.51 4.57 -8.13
N ILE A 75 1.87 5.84 -7.94
CA ILE A 75 1.55 6.60 -6.73
C ILE A 75 0.03 6.70 -6.57
N HIS A 76 -0.69 7.08 -7.62
CA HIS A 76 -2.15 7.17 -7.58
C HIS A 76 -2.80 5.82 -7.23
N GLU A 77 -2.36 4.74 -7.84
CA GLU A 77 -2.85 3.39 -7.55
C GLU A 77 -2.63 3.01 -6.07
N LEU A 78 -1.47 3.31 -5.51
CA LEU A 78 -1.20 3.10 -4.07
C LEU A 78 -2.14 3.90 -3.17
N TYR A 79 -2.43 5.15 -3.54
CA TYR A 79 -3.35 5.97 -2.77
C TYR A 79 -4.78 5.45 -2.83
N ASP A 80 -5.27 5.17 -4.03
CA ASP A 80 -6.67 4.80 -4.26
C ASP A 80 -6.98 3.38 -3.76
N SER A 81 -6.12 2.42 -4.09
CA SER A 81 -6.34 1.01 -3.77
C SER A 81 -5.88 0.59 -2.39
N ASN A 82 -5.03 1.39 -1.71
CA ASN A 82 -4.51 1.01 -0.39
C ASN A 82 -4.65 2.12 0.67
N ILE A 83 -3.95 3.24 0.49
CA ILE A 83 -3.76 4.21 1.58
C ILE A 83 -5.08 4.90 1.99
N ASN A 84 -5.91 5.30 1.03
CA ASN A 84 -7.08 6.13 1.28
C ASN A 84 -8.17 5.39 2.08
N TRP A 85 -8.51 4.17 1.67
CA TRP A 85 -9.55 3.41 2.35
C TRP A 85 -9.08 2.89 3.73
N MET A 86 -7.80 2.51 3.87
CA MET A 86 -7.23 2.14 5.17
C MET A 86 -7.27 3.30 6.14
N ASN A 87 -6.86 4.50 5.72
CA ASN A 87 -6.97 5.71 6.54
C ASN A 87 -8.42 6.07 6.88
N LYS A 88 -9.37 5.84 5.96
CA LYS A 88 -10.81 5.99 6.25
C LYS A 88 -11.25 5.01 7.33
N TYR A 89 -10.83 3.75 7.26
CA TYR A 89 -11.13 2.72 8.27
C TYR A 89 -10.56 3.08 9.64
N ILE A 90 -9.27 3.46 9.69
CA ILE A 90 -8.55 3.83 10.92
C ILE A 90 -9.23 5.01 11.61
N ARG A 91 -9.57 6.07 10.85
CA ARG A 91 -10.30 7.23 11.39
C ARG A 91 -11.67 6.85 11.93
N GLY A 92 -12.36 5.91 11.27
CA GLY A 92 -13.67 5.40 11.69
C GLY A 92 -13.65 4.58 12.99
N THR A 93 -12.49 4.04 13.39
CA THR A 93 -12.37 3.16 14.56
C THR A 93 -12.77 3.86 15.87
N LYS A 94 -12.48 5.15 16.04
CA LYS A 94 -12.87 5.89 17.26
C LYS A 94 -14.40 5.92 17.45
N ALA A 95 -15.13 6.23 16.39
CA ALA A 95 -16.59 6.28 16.42
C ALA A 95 -17.21 4.89 16.61
N PHE A 96 -16.65 3.87 15.93
CA PHE A 96 -17.03 2.47 16.12
C PHE A 96 -16.88 2.04 17.59
N ASN A 97 -15.71 2.26 18.19
CA ASN A 97 -15.43 1.89 19.58
C ASN A 97 -16.39 2.55 20.56
N SER A 98 -16.65 3.86 20.38
CA SER A 98 -17.58 4.59 21.24
C SER A 98 -18.99 3.98 21.21
N ARG A 99 -19.49 3.59 20.03
CA ARG A 99 -20.80 2.93 19.92
C ARG A 99 -20.82 1.57 20.60
N LYS A 100 -19.78 0.76 20.40
CA LYS A 100 -19.69 -0.59 21.00
C LYS A 100 -19.60 -0.53 22.52
N ILE A 101 -18.81 0.40 23.08
CA ILE A 101 -18.71 0.61 24.54
C ILE A 101 -20.07 0.97 25.14
N LYS A 102 -20.85 1.84 24.49
CA LYS A 102 -22.22 2.16 24.92
C LYS A 102 -23.12 0.92 24.92
N SER A 103 -23.05 0.10 23.87
CA SER A 103 -23.79 -1.15 23.80
C SER A 103 -23.37 -2.13 24.89
N ILE A 104 -22.07 -2.26 25.17
CA ILE A 104 -21.55 -3.10 26.26
C ILE A 104 -22.15 -2.67 27.60
N SER A 105 -22.07 -1.39 27.94
CA SER A 105 -22.64 -0.86 29.19
C SER A 105 -24.15 -1.15 29.31
N SER A 106 -24.90 -1.05 28.21
CA SER A 106 -26.34 -1.34 28.21
C SER A 106 -26.67 -2.83 28.36
N TRP A 107 -25.85 -3.75 27.84
CA TRP A 107 -26.10 -5.19 27.95
C TRP A 107 -25.59 -5.76 29.27
N ASP A 108 -24.48 -5.22 29.76
CA ASP A 108 -23.91 -5.58 31.05
C ASP A 108 -24.88 -5.23 32.20
N SER A 109 -25.52 -4.05 32.15
CA SER A 109 -26.54 -3.67 33.15
C SER A 109 -27.79 -4.55 33.13
N LYS A 110 -28.04 -5.27 32.02
CA LYS A 110 -29.12 -6.25 31.87
C LYS A 110 -28.69 -7.68 32.22
N GLY A 111 -27.44 -7.88 32.64
CA GLY A 111 -26.87 -9.19 32.96
C GLY A 111 -26.66 -10.10 31.75
N ASN A 112 -26.69 -9.57 30.51
CA ASN A 112 -26.55 -10.38 29.30
C ASN A 112 -25.08 -10.50 28.90
N LYS A 113 -24.36 -11.46 29.51
CA LYS A 113 -22.93 -11.67 29.30
C LYS A 113 -22.60 -12.14 27.89
N ASP A 114 -23.39 -13.02 27.28
CA ASP A 114 -23.18 -13.48 25.91
C ASP A 114 -23.10 -12.31 24.91
N LYS A 115 -23.99 -11.31 25.06
CA LYS A 115 -23.97 -10.10 24.22
C LYS A 115 -22.76 -9.23 24.49
N VAL A 116 -22.32 -9.13 25.75
CA VAL A 116 -21.11 -8.38 26.11
C VAL A 116 -19.88 -9.03 25.46
N ASP A 117 -19.74 -10.34 25.55
CA ASP A 117 -18.59 -11.07 25.03
C ASP A 117 -18.45 -10.92 23.51
N VAL A 118 -19.56 -11.01 22.76
CA VAL A 118 -19.56 -10.76 21.31
C VAL A 118 -19.06 -9.33 20.99
N LEU A 119 -19.52 -8.33 21.73
CA LEU A 119 -19.10 -6.94 21.50
C LEU A 119 -17.64 -6.69 21.88
N VAL A 120 -17.12 -7.40 22.89
CA VAL A 120 -15.70 -7.35 23.27
C VAL A 120 -14.84 -7.99 22.18
N GLN A 121 -15.25 -9.13 21.63
CA GLN A 121 -14.53 -9.74 20.50
C GLN A 121 -14.49 -8.81 19.28
N ASP A 122 -15.60 -8.14 18.95
CA ASP A 122 -15.63 -7.14 17.88
C ASP A 122 -14.61 -6.00 18.10
N LEU A 123 -14.44 -5.54 19.34
CA LEU A 123 -13.46 -4.49 19.69
C LEU A 123 -12.02 -5.00 19.57
N ILE A 124 -11.75 -6.23 20.01
CA ILE A 124 -10.43 -6.86 19.91
C ILE A 124 -10.05 -7.02 18.43
N GLU A 125 -10.96 -7.54 17.61
CA GLU A 125 -10.72 -7.73 16.19
C GLU A 125 -10.48 -6.38 15.49
N ARG A 126 -11.35 -5.40 15.76
CA ARG A 126 -11.18 -4.03 15.26
C ARG A 126 -9.82 -3.45 15.62
N HIS A 127 -9.35 -3.68 16.85
CA HIS A 127 -8.05 -3.20 17.31
C HIS A 127 -6.89 -3.84 16.53
N LYS A 128 -6.90 -5.17 16.40
CA LYS A 128 -5.89 -5.92 15.62
C LYS A 128 -5.85 -5.45 14.17
N THR A 129 -7.00 -5.39 13.50
CA THR A 129 -7.10 -4.91 12.12
C THR A 129 -6.59 -3.48 11.98
N THR A 130 -6.96 -2.58 12.90
CA THR A 130 -6.53 -1.17 12.86
C THR A 130 -5.01 -1.04 13.01
N ASN A 131 -4.38 -1.83 13.89
CA ASN A 131 -2.93 -1.79 14.05
C ASN A 131 -2.21 -2.33 12.81
N LYS A 132 -2.69 -3.44 12.24
CA LYS A 132 -2.16 -3.95 10.97
C LYS A 132 -2.25 -2.90 9.87
N MET A 133 -3.42 -2.30 9.65
CA MET A 133 -3.61 -1.26 8.64
C MET A 133 -2.72 -0.03 8.85
N LYS A 134 -2.40 0.34 10.10
CA LYS A 134 -1.44 1.44 10.36
C LYS A 134 -0.04 1.08 9.90
N SER A 135 0.39 -0.16 10.15
CA SER A 135 1.66 -0.69 9.66
C SER A 135 1.69 -0.68 8.13
N ASP A 136 0.65 -1.24 7.51
CA ASP A 136 0.53 -1.32 6.05
C ASP A 136 0.53 0.09 5.41
N VAL A 137 -0.21 1.06 5.98
CA VAL A 137 -0.19 2.46 5.51
C VAL A 137 1.21 3.08 5.63
N SER A 138 1.95 2.77 6.69
CA SER A 138 3.32 3.27 6.84
C SER A 138 4.22 2.74 5.74
N LEU A 139 4.11 1.44 5.45
CA LEU A 139 4.85 0.77 4.39
C LEU A 139 4.52 1.35 3.00
N TYR A 140 3.24 1.48 2.67
CA TYR A 140 2.82 2.07 1.38
C TYR A 140 3.28 3.52 1.23
N LYS A 141 3.33 4.29 2.32
CA LYS A 141 3.90 5.65 2.28
C LYS A 141 5.41 5.65 2.05
N SER A 142 6.13 4.63 2.54
CA SER A 142 7.55 4.45 2.22
C SER A 142 7.74 4.20 0.73
N ILE A 143 6.97 3.28 0.16
CA ILE A 143 7.00 2.99 -1.28
C ILE A 143 6.69 4.25 -2.10
N VAL A 144 5.64 5.01 -1.74
CA VAL A 144 5.32 6.29 -2.38
C VAL A 144 6.50 7.28 -2.27
N SER A 145 7.17 7.33 -1.12
CA SER A 145 8.34 8.18 -0.94
C SER A 145 9.46 7.80 -1.90
N ASP A 146 9.71 6.51 -2.12
CA ASP A 146 10.73 6.04 -3.05
C ASP A 146 10.37 6.39 -4.50
N MET A 147 9.10 6.24 -4.90
CA MET A 147 8.64 6.70 -6.23
C MET A 147 8.86 8.21 -6.42
N TYR A 148 8.64 9.02 -5.38
CA TYR A 148 8.91 10.47 -5.45
C TYR A 148 10.40 10.81 -5.50
N LYS A 149 11.28 10.01 -4.87
CA LYS A 149 12.75 10.18 -5.00
C LYS A 149 13.16 10.03 -6.45
N VAL A 150 12.73 8.95 -7.10
CA VAL A 150 13.00 8.69 -8.53
C VAL A 150 12.43 9.81 -9.39
N LEU A 151 11.20 10.24 -9.12
CA LEU A 151 10.56 11.31 -9.89
C LEU A 151 11.35 12.63 -9.81
N ASN A 152 11.88 12.96 -8.63
CA ASN A 152 12.70 14.16 -8.44
C ASN A 152 14.05 14.04 -9.12
N GLU A 153 14.67 12.86 -9.10
CA GLU A 153 15.94 12.61 -9.79
C GLU A 153 15.78 12.76 -11.30
N ILE A 154 14.74 12.17 -11.88
CA ILE A 154 14.44 12.30 -13.32
C ILE A 154 14.20 13.76 -13.71
N ARG A 155 13.51 14.53 -12.87
CA ARG A 155 13.24 15.97 -13.11
C ARG A 155 14.46 16.87 -12.90
N GLY A 156 15.41 16.46 -12.06
CA GLY A 156 16.63 17.23 -11.76
C GLY A 156 17.75 17.06 -12.78
N VAL A 157 17.56 16.20 -13.78
CA VAL A 157 18.52 15.92 -14.88
C VAL A 157 18.23 16.77 -16.14
N GLU A 158 17.22 17.64 -16.11
CA GLU A 158 16.96 18.67 -17.14
C GLU A 158 17.64 20.01 -16.84
#